data_AF-A0A2M7FBX7-F1
#
_entry.id   AF-A0A2M7FBX7-F1
#
_cell.length_a   1.000
_cell.length_b   1.000
_cell.length_c   1.000
_cell.angle_alpha   90.00
_cell.angle_beta   90.00
_cell.angle_gamma   90.00
#
_symmetry.space_group_name_H-M   'P 1'
#
loop_
_entity.id
_entity.type
_entity.pdbx_description
1 polymer ?
#
loop_
_entity_poly.entity_id
_entity_poly.type
_entity_poly.pdbx_seq_one_letter_code
_entity_poly.pdbx_strand_id
1 'polypeptide(L)'
;MKTPFSNNLISTKEASEISGYSSGHLARLARLKEVRGTRVGRTWLVERESLERFMKKNGRHKKELAGLISTKEASKLYGYSSDYVARIVRSGEVKGTRVGRTWLVERESLAIFIQVLGQRKEMRARELARARGEEYLFAQNLQTPLIVIHPQFMQATLRSRMFAFSIALLVIIFGTFTAQPVVVSRLTEKTVTLANDVAFGFHAT
;
A
#
# COMPACT_ATOMS: atom_id res chain seq x y z
N MET A 1 -67.07 6.87 -46.91
CA MET A 1 -66.54 6.03 -45.81
C MET A 1 -65.61 6.90 -44.96
N LYS A 2 -66.03 7.37 -43.78
CA LYS A 2 -65.12 8.08 -42.86
C LYS A 2 -64.20 7.04 -42.24
N THR A 3 -62.90 7.09 -42.50
CA THR A 3 -61.93 6.30 -41.74
C THR A 3 -62.08 6.65 -40.25
N PRO A 4 -62.24 5.69 -39.33
CA PRO A 4 -62.41 5.97 -37.89
C PRO A 4 -61.17 6.55 -37.22
N PHE A 5 -60.13 6.91 -37.99
CA PHE A 5 -58.77 7.15 -37.52
C PHE A 5 -58.37 8.63 -37.41
N SER A 6 -59.24 9.60 -37.72
CA SER A 6 -58.76 10.97 -37.98
C SER A 6 -58.68 11.92 -36.78
N ASN A 7 -59.31 11.65 -35.63
CA ASN A 7 -59.47 12.71 -34.62
C ASN A 7 -58.73 12.51 -33.28
N ASN A 8 -58.01 11.40 -33.06
CA ASN A 8 -57.33 11.18 -31.76
C ASN A 8 -55.96 10.49 -31.84
N LEU A 9 -55.32 10.53 -33.01
CA LEU A 9 -53.95 10.06 -33.22
C LEU A 9 -52.97 11.21 -32.93
N ILE A 10 -52.12 11.01 -31.93
CA ILE A 10 -51.04 11.93 -31.58
C ILE A 10 -49.69 11.35 -32.03
N SER A 11 -48.74 12.22 -32.33
CA SER A 11 -47.40 11.76 -32.70
C SER A 11 -46.70 11.10 -31.52
N THR A 12 -45.77 10.15 -31.76
CA THR A 12 -44.94 9.60 -30.67
C THR A 12 -44.13 10.65 -29.92
N LYS A 13 -43.90 11.83 -30.52
CA LYS A 13 -43.22 12.95 -29.86
C LYS A 13 -44.16 13.62 -28.87
N GLU A 14 -45.34 14.02 -29.32
CA GLU A 14 -46.38 14.61 -28.48
C GLU A 14 -46.82 13.65 -27.36
N ALA A 15 -47.01 12.37 -27.69
CA ALA A 15 -47.30 11.33 -26.71
C ALA A 15 -46.19 11.15 -25.66
N SER A 16 -44.93 11.43 -26.02
CA SER A 16 -43.79 11.39 -25.09
C SER A 16 -43.86 12.51 -24.08
N GLU A 17 -44.28 13.70 -24.51
CA GLU A 17 -44.42 14.87 -23.65
C GLU A 17 -45.56 14.68 -22.63
N ILE A 18 -46.67 14.07 -23.05
CA ILE A 18 -47.83 13.83 -22.18
C ILE A 18 -47.59 12.66 -21.22
N SER A 19 -47.05 11.54 -21.71
CA SER A 19 -46.92 10.32 -20.91
C SER A 19 -45.64 10.24 -20.09
N GLY A 20 -44.60 10.99 -20.48
CA GLY A 20 -43.23 10.86 -19.93
C GLY A 20 -42.46 9.64 -20.45
N TYR A 21 -43.05 8.79 -21.29
CA TYR A 21 -42.33 7.69 -21.95
C TYR A 21 -41.59 8.18 -23.18
N SER A 22 -40.37 7.67 -23.42
CA SER A 22 -39.62 8.03 -24.63
C SER A 22 -40.39 7.70 -25.92
N SER A 23 -40.29 8.54 -26.95
CA SER A 23 -40.92 8.32 -28.25
C SER A 23 -40.59 6.96 -28.87
N GLY A 24 -39.37 6.45 -28.68
CA GLY A 24 -38.97 5.12 -29.14
C GLY A 24 -39.70 3.99 -28.42
N HIS A 25 -39.97 4.14 -27.12
CA HIS A 25 -40.77 3.20 -26.35
C HIS A 25 -42.22 3.21 -26.86
N LEU A 26 -42.80 4.39 -27.08
CA LEU A 26 -44.17 4.53 -27.60
C LEU A 26 -44.32 3.93 -29.00
N ALA A 27 -43.34 4.14 -29.87
CA ALA A 27 -43.29 3.49 -31.18
C ALA A 27 -43.21 1.96 -31.08
N ARG A 28 -42.46 1.44 -30.09
CA ARG A 28 -42.40 0.00 -29.83
C ARG A 28 -43.75 -0.55 -29.36
N LEU A 29 -44.45 0.14 -28.45
CA LEU A 29 -45.78 -0.26 -27.99
C LEU A 29 -46.78 -0.35 -29.16
N ALA A 30 -46.74 0.62 -30.08
CA ALA A 30 -47.58 0.60 -31.27
C ALA A 30 -47.22 -0.57 -32.21
N ARG A 31 -45.93 -0.86 -32.41
CA ARG A 31 -45.47 -2.02 -33.20
C ARG A 31 -45.92 -3.35 -32.62
N LEU A 32 -45.88 -3.48 -31.29
CA LEU A 32 -46.27 -4.70 -30.56
C LEU A 32 -47.79 -4.81 -30.37
N LYS A 33 -48.58 -3.86 -30.89
CA LYS A 33 -50.04 -3.76 -30.71
C LYS A 33 -50.49 -3.69 -29.24
N GLU A 34 -49.61 -3.27 -28.33
CA GLU A 34 -49.97 -3.02 -26.93
C GLU A 34 -50.75 -1.70 -26.78
N VAL A 35 -50.49 -0.75 -27.68
CA VAL A 35 -51.22 0.52 -27.81
C VAL A 35 -51.68 0.64 -29.26
N ARG A 36 -52.94 1.04 -29.47
CA ARG A 36 -53.46 1.30 -30.82
C ARG A 36 -52.66 2.44 -31.44
N GLY A 37 -52.11 2.18 -32.62
CA GLY A 37 -51.29 3.13 -33.34
C GLY A 37 -51.04 2.65 -34.76
N THR A 38 -50.70 3.59 -35.63
CA THR A 38 -50.43 3.32 -37.04
C THR A 38 -49.16 4.06 -37.45
N ARG A 39 -48.45 3.51 -38.44
CA ARG A 39 -47.27 4.15 -38.99
C ARG A 39 -47.66 5.00 -40.19
N VAL A 40 -47.37 6.30 -40.11
CA VAL A 40 -47.56 7.24 -41.23
C VAL A 40 -46.20 7.78 -41.63
N GLY A 41 -45.73 7.36 -42.81
CA GLY A 41 -44.37 7.65 -43.27
C GLY A 41 -43.29 7.14 -42.30
N ARG A 42 -42.49 8.08 -41.78
CA ARG A 42 -41.39 7.78 -40.84
C ARG A 42 -41.81 7.80 -39.38
N THR A 43 -43.01 8.29 -39.06
CA THR A 43 -43.45 8.54 -37.70
C THR A 43 -44.54 7.56 -37.30
N TRP A 44 -44.47 7.06 -36.07
CA TRP A 44 -45.58 6.33 -35.47
C TRP A 44 -46.56 7.33 -34.89
N LEU A 45 -47.83 7.12 -35.18
CA LEU A 45 -48.95 7.80 -34.53
C LEU A 45 -49.56 6.83 -33.54
N VAL A 46 -49.84 7.31 -32.34
CA VAL A 46 -50.45 6.53 -31.27
C VAL A 46 -51.76 7.19 -30.88
N GLU A 47 -52.75 6.36 -30.61
CA GLU A 47 -54.04 6.86 -30.19
C GLU A 47 -54.01 7.23 -28.71
N ARG A 48 -54.40 8.47 -28.39
CA ARG A 48 -54.36 9.03 -27.05
C ARG A 48 -55.10 8.16 -26.03
N GLU A 49 -56.35 7.80 -26.32
CA GLU A 49 -57.15 6.97 -25.41
C GLU A 49 -56.55 5.60 -25.16
N SER A 50 -55.97 4.98 -26.20
CA SER A 50 -55.33 3.68 -26.03
C SER A 50 -54.10 3.78 -25.16
N LEU A 51 -53.34 4.88 -25.28
CA LEU A 51 -52.18 5.16 -24.45
C LEU A 51 -52.59 5.42 -22.99
N GLU A 52 -53.65 6.19 -22.75
CA GLU A 52 -54.17 6.44 -21.40
C GLU A 52 -54.68 5.14 -20.73
N ARG A 53 -55.39 4.29 -21.47
CA ARG A 53 -55.78 2.95 -20.98
C ARG A 53 -54.57 2.11 -20.61
N PHE A 54 -53.54 2.12 -21.45
CA PHE A 54 -52.28 1.43 -21.16
C PHE A 54 -51.61 2.01 -19.91
N MET A 55 -51.56 3.34 -19.75
CA MET A 55 -51.00 4.00 -18.57
C MET A 55 -51.80 3.68 -17.31
N LYS A 56 -53.13 3.58 -17.37
CA LYS A 56 -53.96 3.20 -16.22
C LYS A 56 -53.75 1.74 -15.84
N LYS A 57 -53.63 0.85 -16.83
CA LYS A 57 -53.31 -0.58 -16.65
C LYS A 57 -51.90 -0.78 -16.07
N ASN A 58 -50.92 -0.02 -16.57
CA ASN A 58 -49.51 -0.14 -16.22
C ASN A 58 -49.05 0.91 -15.19
N GLY A 59 -49.96 1.72 -14.63
CA GLY A 59 -49.67 2.82 -13.72
C GLY A 59 -48.98 2.40 -12.42
N ARG A 60 -48.94 1.09 -12.15
CA ARG A 60 -48.08 0.48 -11.13
C ARG A 60 -46.60 0.83 -11.31
N HIS A 61 -46.10 0.96 -12.53
CA HIS A 61 -44.67 1.22 -12.77
C HIS A 61 -44.17 2.56 -12.21
N LYS A 62 -44.96 3.65 -12.20
CA LYS A 62 -44.47 4.95 -11.70
C LYS A 62 -44.33 4.98 -10.18
N LYS A 63 -45.21 4.27 -9.45
CA LYS A 63 -45.13 4.12 -7.98
C LYS A 63 -44.03 3.14 -7.59
N GLU A 64 -43.83 2.08 -8.37
CA GLU A 64 -42.78 1.08 -8.15
C GLU A 64 -41.38 1.62 -8.47
N LEU A 65 -41.27 2.65 -9.33
CA LEU A 65 -40.02 3.39 -9.59
C LEU A 65 -39.72 4.47 -8.55
N ALA A 66 -40.64 4.76 -7.62
CA ALA A 66 -40.38 5.75 -6.57
C ALA A 66 -39.27 5.22 -5.64
N GLY A 67 -38.09 5.85 -5.67
CA GLY A 67 -36.89 5.41 -4.93
C GLY A 67 -35.80 4.78 -5.80
N LEU A 68 -36.13 4.44 -7.04
CA LEU A 68 -35.16 3.98 -8.04
C LEU A 68 -34.57 5.17 -8.79
N ILE A 69 -33.24 5.25 -8.81
CA ILE A 69 -32.48 6.24 -9.57
C ILE A 69 -31.78 5.57 -10.75
N SER A 70 -31.53 6.33 -11.81
CA SER A 70 -30.74 5.81 -12.93
C SER A 70 -29.29 5.57 -12.53
N THR A 71 -28.63 4.61 -13.16
CA THR A 71 -27.18 4.39 -12.99
C THR A 71 -26.32 5.63 -13.27
N LYS A 72 -26.77 6.52 -14.17
CA LYS A 72 -26.12 7.81 -14.42
C LYS A 72 -26.27 8.79 -13.27
N GLU A 73 -27.44 8.86 -12.64
CA GLU A 73 -27.65 9.69 -11.45
C GLU A 73 -26.89 9.13 -10.25
N ALA A 74 -26.94 7.82 -10.03
CA ALA A 74 -26.16 7.15 -8.99
C ALA A 74 -24.66 7.43 -9.14
N SER A 75 -24.17 7.41 -10.38
CA SER A 75 -22.78 7.74 -10.70
C SER A 75 -22.40 9.15 -10.24
N LYS A 76 -23.25 10.14 -10.53
CA LYS A 76 -23.04 11.53 -10.08
C LYS A 76 -23.10 11.69 -8.56
N LEU A 77 -23.99 10.96 -7.89
CA LEU A 77 -24.20 11.07 -6.45
C LEU A 77 -23.08 10.43 -5.64
N TYR A 78 -22.57 9.28 -6.08
CA TYR A 78 -21.65 8.45 -5.30
C TYR A 78 -20.24 8.36 -5.90
N GLY A 79 -19.99 8.97 -7.06
CA GLY A 79 -18.67 9.02 -7.70
C GLY A 79 -18.22 7.72 -8.37
N TYR A 80 -19.06 6.69 -8.44
CA TYR A 80 -18.76 5.44 -9.15
C TYR A 80 -19.16 5.52 -10.63
N SER A 81 -18.52 4.76 -11.51
CA SER A 81 -18.95 4.66 -12.91
C SER A 81 -20.38 4.09 -13.03
N SER A 82 -21.17 4.60 -13.98
CA SER A 82 -22.50 4.04 -14.27
C SER A 82 -22.44 2.56 -14.64
N ASP A 83 -21.38 2.11 -15.30
CA ASP A 83 -21.19 0.71 -15.67
C ASP A 83 -20.91 -0.16 -14.45
N TYR A 84 -20.16 0.36 -13.48
CA TYR A 84 -19.94 -0.31 -12.20
C TYR A 84 -21.24 -0.48 -11.43
N VAL A 85 -22.05 0.59 -11.33
CA VAL A 85 -23.36 0.53 -10.69
C VAL A 85 -24.28 -0.46 -11.42
N ALA A 86 -24.28 -0.47 -12.76
CA ALA A 86 -25.05 -1.43 -13.54
C ALA A 86 -24.58 -2.88 -13.32
N ARG A 87 -23.27 -3.10 -13.13
CA ARG A 87 -22.69 -4.41 -12.85
C ARG A 87 -23.16 -4.96 -11.51
N ILE A 88 -23.08 -4.17 -10.44
CA ILE A 88 -23.47 -4.61 -9.08
C ILE A 88 -24.98 -4.83 -8.94
N VAL A 89 -25.80 -4.09 -9.69
CA VAL A 89 -27.25 -4.36 -9.78
C VAL A 89 -27.52 -5.66 -10.51
N ARG A 90 -26.77 -5.93 -11.59
CA ARG A 90 -26.93 -7.16 -12.38
C ARG A 90 -26.46 -8.42 -11.65
N SER A 91 -25.43 -8.30 -10.80
CA SER A 91 -24.98 -9.39 -9.93
C SER A 91 -25.91 -9.62 -8.73
N GLY A 92 -26.86 -8.70 -8.47
CA GLY A 92 -27.78 -8.79 -7.34
C GLY A 92 -27.18 -8.35 -6.01
N GLU A 93 -25.99 -7.76 -6.02
CA GLU A 93 -25.36 -7.20 -4.80
C GLU A 93 -26.13 -5.99 -4.27
N VAL A 94 -26.79 -5.25 -5.16
CA VAL A 94 -27.63 -4.08 -4.85
C VAL A 94 -28.98 -4.25 -5.51
N LYS A 95 -30.04 -3.89 -4.79
CA LYS A 95 -31.42 -3.93 -5.31
C LYS A 95 -31.58 -2.94 -6.47
N GLY A 96 -32.20 -3.41 -7.53
CA GLY A 96 -32.46 -2.62 -8.72
C GLY A 96 -33.23 -3.41 -9.78
N THR A 97 -33.65 -2.72 -10.82
CA THR A 97 -34.41 -3.32 -11.92
C THR A 97 -34.01 -2.73 -13.26
N ARG A 98 -34.26 -3.48 -14.33
CA ARG A 98 -33.99 -3.02 -15.69
C ARG A 98 -35.28 -2.50 -16.32
N VAL A 99 -35.29 -1.22 -16.68
CA VAL A 99 -36.40 -0.61 -17.42
C VAL A 99 -35.92 -0.23 -18.82
N GLY A 100 -36.41 -0.98 -19.81
CA GLY A 100 -35.97 -0.84 -21.20
C GLY A 100 -34.49 -1.15 -21.38
N ARG A 101 -33.70 -0.11 -21.73
CA ARG A 101 -32.24 -0.21 -21.93
C ARG A 101 -31.42 0.27 -20.74
N THR A 102 -32.06 0.78 -19.69
CA THR A 102 -31.38 1.40 -18.56
C THR A 102 -31.57 0.56 -17.31
N TRP A 103 -30.47 0.36 -16.58
CA TRP A 103 -30.52 -0.17 -15.22
C TRP A 103 -30.86 0.95 -14.24
N LEU A 104 -31.82 0.67 -13.39
CA LEU A 104 -32.22 1.51 -12.27
C LEU A 104 -31.78 0.81 -10.97
N VAL A 105 -31.38 1.60 -9.99
CA VAL A 105 -30.86 1.14 -8.70
C VAL A 105 -31.65 1.78 -7.58
N GLU A 106 -31.99 1.01 -6.56
CA GLU A 106 -32.63 1.52 -5.35
C GLU A 106 -31.61 2.34 -4.55
N ARG A 107 -31.96 3.58 -4.23
CA ARG A 107 -31.05 4.53 -3.58
C ARG A 107 -30.57 4.03 -2.21
N GLU A 108 -31.48 3.53 -1.36
CA GLU A 108 -31.12 3.07 -0.02
C GLU A 108 -30.20 1.85 -0.08
N SER A 109 -30.52 0.88 -0.95
CA SER A 109 -29.71 -0.33 -1.10
C SER A 109 -28.28 -0.01 -1.55
N LEU A 110 -28.12 0.95 -2.48
CA LEU A 110 -26.80 1.38 -2.93
C LEU A 110 -26.02 2.09 -1.82
N ALA A 111 -26.68 2.96 -1.03
CA ALA A 111 -26.05 3.66 0.07
C ALA A 111 -25.51 2.69 1.14
N ILE A 112 -26.32 1.69 1.54
CA ILE A 112 -25.92 0.65 2.49
C ILE A 112 -24.72 -0.13 1.95
N PHE A 113 -24.76 -0.52 0.68
CA PHE A 113 -23.67 -1.26 0.05
C PHE A 113 -22.34 -0.49 0.10
N ILE A 114 -22.36 0.81 -0.22
CA ILE A 114 -21.17 1.66 -0.19
C ILE A 114 -20.64 1.81 1.24
N GLN A 115 -21.51 1.97 2.23
CA GLN A 115 -21.11 2.04 3.64
C GLN A 115 -20.42 0.75 4.09
N VAL A 116 -20.98 -0.41 3.75
CA VAL A 116 -20.38 -1.72 4.07
C VAL A 116 -19.02 -1.89 3.39
N LEU A 117 -18.88 -1.45 2.12
CA LEU A 117 -17.58 -1.46 1.43
C LEU A 117 -16.54 -0.59 2.14
N GLY A 118 -16.93 0.60 2.60
CA GLY A 118 -16.07 1.49 3.39
C GLY A 118 -15.58 0.83 4.67
N GLN A 119 -16.50 0.26 5.45
CA GLN A 119 -16.16 -0.43 6.70
C GLN A 119 -15.23 -1.62 6.48
N ARG A 120 -15.47 -2.44 5.44
CA ARG A 120 -14.58 -3.56 5.08
C ARG A 120 -13.18 -3.09 4.72
N LYS A 121 -13.06 -1.98 3.98
CA LYS A 121 -11.77 -1.40 3.62
C LYS A 121 -11.01 -0.91 4.87
N GLU A 122 -11.69 -0.25 5.78
CA GLU A 122 -11.10 0.23 7.05
C GLU A 122 -10.67 -0.91 7.97
N MET A 123 -11.50 -1.96 8.10
CA MET A 123 -11.15 -3.15 8.87
C MET A 123 -9.90 -3.83 8.31
N ARG A 124 -9.87 -4.04 6.99
CA ARG A 124 -8.72 -4.66 6.31
C ARG A 124 -7.45 -3.81 6.42
N ALA A 125 -7.58 -2.48 6.35
CA ALA A 125 -6.46 -1.57 6.54
C ALA A 125 -5.90 -1.65 7.97
N ARG A 126 -6.79 -1.74 8.98
CA ARG A 126 -6.40 -1.92 10.39
C ARG A 126 -5.71 -3.25 10.64
N GLU A 127 -6.24 -4.34 10.09
CA GLU A 127 -5.64 -5.67 10.17
C GLU A 127 -4.23 -5.67 9.56
N LEU A 128 -4.08 -5.11 8.35
CA LEU A 128 -2.78 -5.01 7.69
C LEU A 128 -1.78 -4.16 8.49
N ALA A 129 -2.24 -3.04 9.06
CA ALA A 129 -1.41 -2.19 9.89
C ALA A 129 -0.94 -2.91 11.16
N ARG A 130 -1.83 -3.67 11.82
CA ARG A 130 -1.47 -4.49 12.99
C ARG A 130 -0.45 -5.57 12.63
N ALA A 131 -0.72 -6.35 11.57
CA ALA A 131 0.18 -7.40 11.11
C ALA A 131 1.58 -6.86 10.80
N ARG A 132 1.66 -5.70 10.11
CA ARG A 132 2.96 -5.04 9.87
C ARG A 132 3.64 -4.59 11.14
N GLY A 133 2.90 -4.06 12.12
CA GLY A 133 3.45 -3.69 13.42
C GLY A 133 4.06 -4.89 14.15
N GLU A 134 3.39 -6.03 14.13
CA GLU A 134 3.89 -7.28 14.73
C GLU A 134 5.15 -7.79 14.00
N GLU A 135 5.17 -7.74 12.67
CA GLU A 135 6.37 -8.04 11.86
C GLU A 135 7.56 -7.15 12.26
N TYR A 136 7.34 -5.84 12.45
CA TYR A 136 8.40 -4.91 12.88
C TYR A 136 8.92 -5.23 14.29
N LEU A 137 8.01 -5.49 15.24
CA LEU A 137 8.40 -5.85 16.62
C LEU A 137 9.16 -7.19 16.65
N PHE A 138 8.72 -8.17 15.86
CA PHE A 138 9.39 -9.45 15.73
C PHE A 138 10.78 -9.29 15.12
N ALA A 139 10.91 -8.55 14.01
CA ALA A 139 12.22 -8.27 13.40
C ALA A 139 13.17 -7.58 14.38
N GLN A 140 12.68 -6.59 15.13
CA GLN A 140 13.47 -5.90 16.16
C GLN A 140 13.93 -6.84 17.28
N ASN A 141 13.07 -7.75 17.74
CA ASN A 141 13.42 -8.74 18.77
C ASN A 141 14.36 -9.85 18.26
N LEU A 142 14.38 -10.18 16.97
CA LEU A 142 15.45 -11.02 16.40
C LEU A 142 16.77 -10.25 16.22
N GLN A 143 16.69 -8.94 16.03
CA GLN A 143 17.84 -8.05 15.85
C GLN A 143 18.39 -7.45 17.13
N THR A 144 17.72 -7.63 18.30
CA THR A 144 18.46 -7.56 19.55
C THR A 144 19.56 -8.59 19.43
N PRO A 145 20.86 -8.19 19.37
CA PRO A 145 21.89 -9.18 19.50
C PRO A 145 21.59 -9.81 20.86
N LEU A 146 21.36 -11.12 20.89
CA LEU A 146 21.71 -11.86 22.09
C LEU A 146 23.12 -11.36 22.37
N ILE A 147 23.30 -10.61 23.46
CA ILE A 147 24.61 -10.29 23.96
C ILE A 147 25.13 -11.66 24.40
N VAL A 148 25.60 -12.43 23.43
CA VAL A 148 26.49 -13.55 23.64
C VAL A 148 27.72 -12.82 24.15
N ILE A 149 27.79 -12.68 25.47
CA ILE A 149 29.02 -12.34 26.16
C ILE A 149 29.96 -13.45 25.75
N HIS A 150 30.65 -13.27 24.65
CA HIS A 150 31.68 -14.17 24.21
C HIS A 150 32.83 -13.84 25.16
N PRO A 151 33.22 -14.73 26.10
CA PRO A 151 34.30 -14.45 27.03
C PRO A 151 35.64 -14.59 26.27
N GLN A 152 35.85 -13.75 25.26
CA GLN A 152 37.02 -13.79 24.38
C GLN A 152 38.07 -12.75 24.81
N PHE A 153 37.72 -11.81 25.70
CA PHE A 153 38.59 -10.68 26.05
C PHE A 153 38.63 -10.41 27.56
N MET A 154 39.01 -11.40 28.35
CA MET A 154 39.58 -11.17 29.70
C MET A 154 40.70 -12.19 29.97
N GLN A 155 41.65 -12.32 29.05
CA GLN A 155 42.92 -12.99 29.33
C GLN A 155 44.12 -12.16 28.85
N ALA A 156 44.28 -10.92 29.32
CA ALA A 156 45.56 -10.23 29.20
C ALA A 156 45.70 -8.98 30.09
N THR A 157 45.47 -9.06 31.41
CA THR A 157 45.77 -7.90 32.29
C THR A 157 46.47 -8.25 33.60
N LEU A 158 47.12 -9.41 33.73
CA LEU A 158 47.99 -9.67 34.89
C LEU A 158 49.49 -9.74 34.59
N ARG A 159 49.91 -9.88 33.32
CA ARG A 159 51.35 -10.03 33.00
C ARG A 159 52.07 -8.72 32.67
N SER A 160 51.34 -7.65 32.34
CA SER A 160 51.96 -6.40 31.83
C SER A 160 52.85 -5.68 32.85
N ARG A 161 52.45 -5.63 34.14
CA ARG A 161 53.25 -4.96 35.18
C ARG A 161 54.54 -5.74 35.50
N MET A 162 54.46 -7.08 35.54
CA MET A 162 55.62 -7.94 35.84
C MET A 162 56.65 -7.93 34.70
N PHE A 163 56.21 -7.91 33.44
CA PHE A 163 57.12 -7.78 32.30
C PHE A 163 57.81 -6.40 32.26
N ALA A 164 57.09 -5.32 32.58
CA ALA A 164 57.69 -3.99 32.65
C ALA A 164 58.77 -3.91 33.76
N PHE A 165 58.52 -4.50 34.93
CA PHE A 165 59.54 -4.55 35.99
C PHE A 165 60.72 -5.46 35.63
N SER A 166 60.49 -6.58 34.93
CA SER A 166 61.57 -7.45 34.47
C SER A 166 62.48 -6.76 33.45
N ILE A 167 61.90 -6.03 32.48
CA ILE A 167 62.68 -5.28 31.49
C ILE A 167 63.46 -4.15 32.17
N ALA A 168 62.85 -3.41 33.11
CA ALA A 168 63.54 -2.36 33.86
C ALA A 168 64.70 -2.92 34.71
N LEU A 169 64.52 -4.06 35.38
CA LEU A 169 65.58 -4.71 36.16
C LEU A 169 66.74 -5.16 35.25
N LEU A 170 66.43 -5.71 34.06
CA LEU A 170 67.44 -6.16 33.10
C LEU A 170 68.25 -4.98 32.57
N VAL A 171 67.60 -3.85 32.25
CA VAL A 171 68.29 -2.61 31.83
C VAL A 171 69.20 -2.07 32.94
N ILE A 172 68.76 -2.09 34.20
CA ILE A 172 69.58 -1.65 35.34
C ILE A 172 70.79 -2.59 35.52
N ILE A 173 70.60 -3.91 35.47
CA ILE A 173 71.70 -4.88 35.60
C ILE A 173 72.70 -4.78 34.44
N PHE A 174 72.24 -4.61 33.20
CA PHE A 174 73.12 -4.42 32.05
C PHE A 174 73.84 -3.05 32.09
N GLY A 175 73.17 -2.02 32.58
CA GLY A 175 73.76 -0.70 32.82
C GLY A 175 74.84 -0.73 33.89
N THR A 176 74.65 -1.46 34.99
CA THR A 176 75.69 -1.61 36.02
C THR A 176 76.82 -2.55 35.60
N PHE A 177 76.55 -3.52 34.71
CA PHE A 177 77.58 -4.39 34.13
C PHE A 177 78.49 -3.63 33.14
N THR A 178 77.94 -2.67 32.39
CA THR A 178 78.72 -1.77 31.50
C THR A 178 79.38 -0.60 32.23
N ALA A 179 79.00 -0.35 33.48
CA ALA A 179 79.65 0.60 34.39
C ALA A 179 80.73 -0.03 35.29
N GLN A 180 81.19 -1.25 34.99
CA GLN A 180 82.50 -1.66 35.50
C GLN A 180 83.56 -0.86 34.75
N PRO A 181 84.41 -0.07 35.42
CA PRO A 181 85.55 0.53 34.75
C PRO A 181 86.37 -0.62 34.17
N VAL A 182 86.35 -0.72 32.85
CA VAL A 182 87.20 -1.63 32.11
C VAL A 182 88.61 -1.48 32.67
N VAL A 183 89.21 -2.64 32.93
CA VAL A 183 90.51 -2.93 33.55
C VAL A 183 91.70 -2.38 32.73
N VAL A 184 91.53 -1.23 32.07
CA VAL A 184 92.53 -0.55 31.25
C VAL A 184 93.67 0.01 32.11
N SER A 185 93.46 0.24 33.40
CA SER A 185 94.49 0.74 34.31
C SER A 185 95.53 -0.30 34.77
N ARG A 186 95.26 -1.62 34.66
CA ARG A 186 96.25 -2.65 35.03
C ARG A 186 97.17 -3.09 33.89
N LEU A 187 96.85 -2.73 32.64
CA LEU A 187 97.74 -2.97 31.50
C LEU A 187 98.79 -1.87 31.37
N THR A 188 98.47 -0.64 31.76
CA THR A 188 99.42 0.49 31.77
C THR A 188 100.53 0.34 32.81
N GLU A 189 100.28 -0.28 33.96
CA GLU A 189 101.35 -0.54 34.94
C GLU A 189 102.34 -1.60 34.45
N LYS A 190 101.87 -2.62 33.71
CA LYS A 190 102.74 -3.70 33.21
C LYS A 190 103.53 -3.31 31.96
N THR A 191 103.05 -2.37 31.15
CA THR A 191 103.82 -1.86 30.00
C THR A 191 104.87 -0.84 30.41
N VAL A 192 104.59 -0.02 31.43
CA VAL A 192 105.57 0.94 31.98
C VAL A 192 106.71 0.22 32.69
N THR A 193 106.44 -0.84 33.46
CA THR A 193 107.51 -1.62 34.11
C THR A 193 108.34 -2.41 33.09
N LEU A 194 107.72 -3.00 32.07
CA LEU A 194 108.45 -3.70 31.01
C LEU A 194 109.30 -2.74 30.15
N ALA A 195 108.81 -1.54 29.87
CA ALA A 195 109.58 -0.51 29.16
C ALA A 195 110.76 -0.01 30.00
N ASN A 196 110.60 0.12 31.32
CA ASN A 196 111.69 0.51 32.22
C ASN A 196 112.75 -0.60 32.35
N ASP A 197 112.35 -1.87 32.43
CA ASP A 197 113.28 -3.01 32.47
C ASP A 197 114.09 -3.15 31.17
N VAL A 198 113.48 -2.88 30.00
CA VAL A 198 114.18 -2.91 28.71
C VAL A 198 115.07 -1.67 28.50
N ALA A 199 114.65 -0.50 28.98
CA ALA A 199 115.40 0.75 28.81
C ALA A 199 116.57 0.93 29.79
N PHE A 200 116.45 0.41 31.01
CA PHE A 200 117.45 0.62 32.07
C PHE A 200 118.27 -0.61 32.44
N GLY A 201 117.95 -1.78 31.89
CA GLY A 201 118.78 -2.98 32.01
C GLY A 201 118.82 -3.55 33.43
N PHE A 202 118.88 -4.88 33.51
CA PHE A 202 118.90 -5.62 34.76
C PHE A 202 120.13 -5.27 35.63
N HIS A 203 119.98 -4.37 36.59
CA HIS A 203 120.92 -4.21 37.70
C HIS A 203 120.38 -4.93 38.94
N ALA A 204 120.96 -6.09 39.22
CA ALA A 204 120.68 -6.93 40.37
C ALA A 204 121.17 -6.31 41.69
N THR A 205 120.31 -6.32 42.72
CA THR A 205 120.44 -6.99 44.05
C THR A 205 119.41 -6.43 45.02
#